data_AF-A0A7D9DJ68-F1
#
_entry.id   AF-A0A7D9DJ68-F1
#
_cell.length_a   1.000
_cell.length_b   1.000
_cell.length_c   1.000
_cell.angle_alpha   90.00
_cell.angle_beta   90.00
_cell.angle_gamma   90.00
#
_symmetry.space_group_name_H-M   'P 1'
#
loop_
_entity.id
_entity.type
_entity.pdbx_description
1 polymer ?
#
loop_
_entity_poly.entity_id
_entity_poly.type
_entity_poly.pdbx_seq_one_letter_code
_entity_poly.pdbx_strand_id
1 'polypeptide(L)'
;MDNELTVTEDAKLSKNEKRKLSNRKAVKKYRAKMTATAVDFKKKESKRVEACRKKRVNNMSAEEKSEYKRKAAERKRTSRQKKSENSTGTSASSPPSTSTSTPTSTPQNPYKRPQSFGKTIRKSLRSLPASPNKRRCVVEGLAKRIGLALDEEMCAAVGPCGRPAVSDDVVASVTQFFYRPDISYTMPGMKDEMTVWEQGQKTKLRKYYLVLFLREAYQVYIESFAGDEHHVKFSKF
;
A
#
# COMPACT_ATOMS: atom_id res chain seq x y z
N MET A 1 66.77 -1.13 48.07
CA MET A 1 66.71 -0.40 49.35
C MET A 1 66.42 1.04 48.96
N ASP A 2 65.22 1.60 48.99
CA ASP A 2 64.04 1.29 49.78
C ASP A 2 62.76 1.73 49.05
N ASN A 3 61.67 1.08 49.43
CA ASN A 3 60.33 1.14 48.87
C ASN A 3 59.50 2.04 49.81
N GLU A 4 58.94 3.16 49.35
CA GLU A 4 57.86 3.83 50.09
C GLU A 4 56.71 4.26 49.16
N LEU A 5 55.58 3.61 49.38
CA LEU A 5 54.26 3.96 48.90
C LEU A 5 53.83 5.34 49.42
N THR A 6 53.30 6.18 48.54
CA THR A 6 52.30 7.19 48.94
C THR A 6 51.04 7.08 48.06
N VAL A 7 50.12 6.30 48.61
CA VAL A 7 48.66 6.47 48.65
C VAL A 7 48.03 7.41 47.62
N THR A 8 47.24 6.81 46.74
CA THR A 8 46.28 7.43 45.83
C THR A 8 45.20 8.25 46.58
N GLU A 9 45.21 9.56 46.36
CA GLU A 9 44.17 10.52 46.82
C GLU A 9 42.90 10.57 45.94
N ASP A 10 42.75 9.69 44.94
CA ASP A 10 41.64 9.80 43.98
C ASP A 10 40.32 9.08 44.38
N ALA A 11 40.19 8.63 45.63
CA ALA A 11 39.03 7.82 46.06
C ALA A 11 38.01 8.52 46.98
N LYS A 12 38.12 9.85 47.21
CA LYS A 12 37.31 10.54 48.23
C LYS A 12 36.55 11.79 47.76
N LEU A 13 36.21 11.89 46.48
CA LEU A 13 35.15 12.75 45.94
C LEU A 13 34.33 11.84 45.00
N SER A 14 33.08 11.42 45.20
CA SER A 14 31.92 12.07 45.77
C SER A 14 30.86 10.96 45.96
N LYS A 15 30.74 10.41 47.17
CA LYS A 15 29.61 9.50 47.52
C LYS A 15 28.29 10.24 47.71
N ASN A 16 28.32 11.59 47.75
CA ASN A 16 27.19 12.44 48.11
C ASN A 16 26.46 13.05 46.90
N GLU A 17 26.95 12.85 45.67
CA GLU A 17 26.31 13.35 44.45
C GLU A 17 25.47 12.30 43.71
N LYS A 18 25.16 11.18 44.38
CA LYS A 18 23.99 10.35 44.05
C LYS A 18 22.70 11.06 44.48
N ARG A 19 22.53 12.32 44.09
CA ARG A 19 21.27 13.05 44.19
C ARG A 19 20.22 12.21 43.48
N LYS A 20 19.22 11.76 44.23
CA LYS A 20 18.06 11.00 43.73
C LYS A 20 17.55 11.69 42.46
N LEU A 21 17.84 11.12 41.29
CA LEU A 21 17.28 11.60 40.04
C LEU A 21 15.76 11.66 40.23
N SER A 22 15.17 12.84 40.03
CA SER A 22 13.71 12.99 40.03
C SER A 22 13.10 11.82 39.26
N ASN A 23 12.08 11.15 39.82
CA ASN A 23 11.46 9.95 39.24
C ASN A 23 11.18 10.10 37.74
N ARG A 24 10.83 11.31 37.29
CA ARG A 24 10.64 11.65 35.87
C ARG A 24 11.91 11.48 35.03
N LYS A 25 13.07 11.94 35.51
CA LYS A 25 14.37 11.79 34.84
C LYS A 25 14.83 10.33 34.84
N ALA A 26 14.62 9.60 35.94
CA ALA A 26 14.93 8.18 36.04
C ALA A 26 14.13 7.33 35.03
N VAL A 27 12.81 7.54 34.96
CA VAL A 27 11.93 6.86 33.99
C VAL A 27 12.30 7.21 32.54
N LYS A 28 12.67 8.47 32.26
CA LYS A 28 13.12 8.88 30.92
C LYS A 28 14.39 8.13 30.51
N LYS A 29 15.38 8.03 31.41
CA LYS A 29 16.64 7.31 31.17
C LYS A 29 16.42 5.82 30.96
N TYR A 30 15.56 5.19 31.78
CA TYR A 30 15.17 3.78 31.61
C TYR A 30 14.49 3.53 30.26
N ARG A 31 13.53 4.36 29.86
CA ARG A 31 12.84 4.24 28.57
C ARG A 31 13.79 4.39 27.39
N ALA A 32 14.74 5.33 27.45
CA ALA A 32 15.74 5.52 26.41
C ALA A 32 16.63 4.26 26.27
N LYS A 33 17.11 3.71 27.40
CA LYS A 33 17.92 2.48 27.43
C LYS A 33 17.16 1.28 26.85
N MET A 34 15.90 1.08 27.27
CA MET A 34 15.08 -0.05 26.79
C MET A 34 14.67 0.09 25.33
N THR A 35 14.50 1.33 24.83
CA THR A 35 14.20 1.58 23.42
C THR A 35 15.39 1.27 22.51
N ALA A 36 16.62 1.48 23.00
CA ALA A 36 17.84 1.17 22.26
C ALA A 36 18.18 -0.33 22.26
N THR A 37 17.77 -1.07 23.29
CA THR A 37 18.16 -2.48 23.50
C THR A 37 17.10 -3.49 23.05
N ALA A 38 15.82 -3.16 23.15
CA ALA A 38 14.74 -4.08 22.83
C ALA A 38 13.87 -3.57 21.68
N VAL A 39 13.91 -4.28 20.55
CA VAL A 39 13.17 -3.96 19.31
C VAL A 39 11.66 -3.81 19.58
N ASP A 40 11.10 -4.66 20.46
CA ASP A 40 9.68 -4.69 20.78
C ASP A 40 9.25 -3.79 21.95
N PHE A 41 10.18 -3.09 22.60
CA PHE A 41 9.87 -2.32 23.81
C PHE A 41 8.80 -1.26 23.57
N LYS A 42 8.85 -0.56 22.43
CA LYS A 42 7.84 0.44 22.05
C LYS A 42 6.45 -0.17 21.94
N LYS A 43 6.34 -1.37 21.37
CA LYS A 43 5.05 -2.09 21.20
C LYS A 43 4.50 -2.54 22.55
N LYS A 44 5.35 -3.09 23.42
CA LYS A 44 4.96 -3.51 24.79
C LYS A 44 4.56 -2.32 25.67
N GLU A 45 5.32 -1.24 25.64
CA GLU A 45 5.00 -0.02 26.40
C GLU A 45 3.71 0.65 25.89
N SER A 46 3.50 0.69 24.56
CA SER A 46 2.24 1.19 23.97
C SER A 46 1.03 0.40 24.47
N LYS A 47 1.11 -0.95 24.45
CA LYS A 47 0.06 -1.83 25.00
C LYS A 47 -0.19 -1.57 26.48
N ARG A 48 0.87 -1.40 27.28
CA ARG A 48 0.75 -1.10 28.72
C ARG A 48 0.02 0.23 28.95
N VAL A 49 0.40 1.27 28.23
CA VAL A 49 -0.23 2.60 28.31
C VAL A 49 -1.70 2.52 27.88
N GLU A 50 -2.02 1.80 26.81
CA GLU A 50 -3.39 1.61 26.35
C GLU A 50 -4.24 0.86 27.38
N ALA A 51 -3.71 -0.20 28.00
CA ALA A 51 -4.38 -0.95 29.05
C ALA A 51 -4.65 -0.07 30.28
N CYS A 52 -3.67 0.71 30.75
CA CYS A 52 -3.86 1.67 31.83
C CYS A 52 -4.94 2.72 31.48
N ARG A 53 -4.95 3.21 30.24
CA ARG A 53 -5.95 4.18 29.78
C ARG A 53 -7.36 3.57 29.74
N LYS A 54 -7.51 2.34 29.24
CA LYS A 54 -8.79 1.62 29.21
C LYS A 54 -9.32 1.36 30.61
N LYS A 55 -8.49 0.86 31.53
CA LYS A 55 -8.86 0.67 32.94
C LYS A 55 -9.35 1.98 33.57
N ARG A 56 -8.64 3.08 33.36
CA ARG A 56 -9.05 4.40 33.86
C ARG A 56 -10.42 4.83 33.32
N VAL A 57 -10.63 4.69 32.00
CA VAL A 57 -11.90 5.08 31.36
C VAL A 57 -13.06 4.19 31.81
N ASN A 58 -12.82 2.89 32.01
CA ASN A 58 -13.86 1.97 32.47
C ASN A 58 -14.34 2.33 33.88
N ASN A 59 -13.40 2.67 34.77
CA ASN A 59 -13.66 3.03 36.17
C ASN A 59 -14.25 4.45 36.36
N MET A 60 -14.36 5.26 35.30
CA MET A 60 -14.99 6.59 35.40
C MET A 60 -16.51 6.50 35.53
N SER A 61 -17.09 7.45 36.27
CA SER A 61 -18.54 7.64 36.30
C SER A 61 -19.10 8.06 34.93
N ALA A 62 -20.43 8.01 34.76
CA ALA A 62 -21.06 8.43 33.50
C ALA A 62 -20.81 9.93 33.19
N GLU A 63 -20.82 10.78 34.22
CA GLU A 63 -20.55 12.21 34.12
C GLU A 63 -19.09 12.48 33.76
N GLU A 64 -18.15 11.82 34.44
CA GLU A 64 -16.72 11.90 34.13
C GLU A 64 -16.40 11.42 32.71
N LYS A 65 -17.11 10.37 32.24
CA LYS A 65 -17.00 9.88 30.85
C LYS A 65 -17.48 10.94 29.86
N SER A 66 -18.57 11.64 30.15
CA SER A 66 -19.09 12.73 29.31
C SER A 66 -18.09 13.88 29.23
N GLU A 67 -17.56 14.34 30.37
CA GLU A 67 -16.53 15.36 30.40
C GLU A 67 -15.25 14.94 29.67
N TYR A 68 -14.82 13.70 29.86
CA TYR A 68 -13.64 13.17 29.20
C TYR A 68 -13.81 13.18 27.67
N LYS A 69 -14.99 12.81 27.17
CA LYS A 69 -15.35 12.91 25.74
C LYS A 69 -15.34 14.37 25.27
N ARG A 70 -15.92 15.30 26.02
CA ARG A 70 -15.91 16.75 25.71
C ARG A 70 -14.49 17.30 25.62
N LYS A 71 -13.67 17.11 26.65
CA LYS A 71 -12.25 17.53 26.70
C LYS A 71 -11.39 16.87 25.60
N ALA A 72 -11.71 15.63 25.21
CA ALA A 72 -11.03 14.97 24.08
C ALA A 72 -11.43 15.56 22.72
N ALA A 73 -12.73 15.87 22.53
CA ALA A 73 -13.23 16.53 21.33
C ALA A 73 -12.63 17.93 21.17
N GLU A 74 -12.56 18.69 22.26
CA GLU A 74 -11.97 20.03 22.30
C GLU A 74 -10.48 20.01 21.96
N ARG A 75 -9.69 19.12 22.58
CA ARG A 75 -8.27 18.92 22.21
C ARG A 75 -8.08 18.59 20.73
N LYS A 76 -9.00 17.83 20.14
CA LYS A 76 -8.96 17.50 18.71
C LYS A 76 -9.32 18.72 17.85
N ARG A 77 -10.27 19.56 18.29
CA ARG A 77 -10.65 20.82 17.63
C ARG A 77 -9.49 21.82 17.64
N THR A 78 -8.89 22.07 18.81
CA THR A 78 -7.76 23.01 18.95
C THR A 78 -6.53 22.54 18.16
N SER A 79 -6.23 21.23 18.18
CA SER A 79 -5.15 20.67 17.36
C SER A 79 -5.39 20.86 15.85
N ARG A 80 -6.65 20.76 15.39
CA ARG A 80 -7.01 21.02 13.99
C ARG A 80 -6.87 22.49 13.63
N GLN A 81 -7.28 23.40 14.50
CA GLN A 81 -7.16 24.86 14.33
C GLN A 81 -5.69 25.28 14.22
N LYS A 82 -4.85 24.83 15.16
CA LYS A 82 -3.39 25.08 15.13
C LYS A 82 -2.73 24.52 13.87
N LYS A 83 -3.18 23.36 13.38
CA LYS A 83 -2.67 22.79 12.13
C LYS A 83 -3.13 23.58 10.90
N SER A 84 -4.35 24.13 10.89
CA SER A 84 -4.78 25.03 9.81
C SER A 84 -3.97 26.32 9.81
N GLU A 85 -3.79 26.95 10.96
CA GLU A 85 -3.03 28.21 11.12
C GLU A 85 -1.58 28.06 10.65
N ASN A 86 -0.89 26.98 11.06
CA ASN A 86 0.46 26.69 10.58
C ASN A 86 0.52 26.42 9.07
N SER A 87 -0.52 25.81 8.48
CA SER A 87 -0.55 25.53 7.04
C SER A 87 -0.83 26.77 6.18
N THR A 88 -1.44 27.81 6.75
CA THR A 88 -1.66 29.11 6.07
C THR A 88 -0.50 30.07 6.28
N GLY A 89 0.26 29.95 7.38
CA GLY A 89 1.42 30.80 7.66
C GLY A 89 2.65 30.53 6.79
N THR A 90 2.85 29.30 6.31
CA THR A 90 4.00 28.96 5.44
C THR A 90 3.81 29.36 3.98
N SER A 91 2.62 29.85 3.60
CA SER A 91 2.30 30.29 2.23
C SER A 91 2.43 31.81 2.02
N ALA A 92 2.73 32.58 3.07
CA ALA A 92 2.73 34.04 3.03
C ALA A 92 4.14 34.68 2.92
N SER A 93 5.20 33.87 2.77
CA SER A 93 6.58 34.37 2.73
C SER A 93 7.35 33.91 1.48
N SER A 94 6.71 33.88 0.32
CA SER A 94 7.40 33.81 -0.97
C SER A 94 7.42 35.22 -1.58
N PRO A 95 8.60 35.80 -1.87
CA PRO A 95 8.70 37.11 -2.50
C PRO A 95 8.12 37.09 -3.93
N PRO A 96 7.68 38.24 -4.48
CA PRO A 96 7.14 38.33 -5.82
C PRO A 96 8.27 38.18 -6.84
N SER A 97 8.49 36.95 -7.32
CA SER A 97 9.36 36.71 -8.47
C SER A 97 8.57 37.00 -9.75
N THR A 98 8.83 38.17 -10.31
CA THR A 98 8.52 38.53 -11.69
C THR A 98 9.25 37.57 -12.62
N SER A 99 8.54 36.62 -13.22
CA SER A 99 9.08 35.80 -14.30
C SER A 99 8.02 35.55 -15.37
N THR A 100 8.36 36.08 -16.54
CA THR A 100 7.80 35.95 -17.88
C THR A 100 6.94 34.68 -18.11
N SER A 101 5.72 34.93 -18.56
CA SER A 101 4.69 33.96 -18.92
C SER A 101 5.11 33.05 -20.08
N THR A 102 5.28 31.77 -19.79
CA THR A 102 5.09 30.66 -20.73
C THR A 102 3.85 29.87 -20.28
N PRO A 103 2.84 29.63 -21.13
CA PRO A 103 1.61 28.96 -20.73
C PRO A 103 1.82 27.44 -20.77
N THR A 104 2.55 26.88 -19.81
CA THR A 104 2.43 25.44 -19.52
C THR A 104 1.27 25.29 -18.54
N SER A 105 0.10 24.92 -19.05
CA SER A 105 -1.13 24.69 -18.29
C SER A 105 -0.97 23.49 -17.34
N THR A 106 -0.33 23.72 -16.20
CA THR A 106 -0.46 22.82 -15.07
C THR A 106 -1.94 22.85 -14.67
N PRO A 107 -2.68 21.73 -14.69
CA PRO A 107 -4.09 21.75 -14.34
C PRO A 107 -4.19 22.15 -12.87
N GLN A 108 -4.60 23.39 -12.65
CA GLN A 108 -4.87 23.92 -11.32
C GLN A 108 -5.94 23.03 -10.72
N ASN A 109 -5.55 22.16 -9.78
CA ASN A 109 -6.48 21.22 -9.17
C ASN A 109 -7.60 22.04 -8.50
N PRO A 110 -8.88 21.88 -8.92
CA PRO A 110 -9.98 22.66 -8.34
C PRO A 110 -10.13 22.44 -6.83
N TYR A 111 -9.54 21.36 -6.30
CA TYR A 111 -9.53 21.06 -4.88
C TYR A 111 -8.29 21.63 -4.19
N LYS A 112 -8.53 22.43 -3.13
CA LYS A 112 -7.49 23.01 -2.26
C LYS A 112 -6.49 21.99 -1.68
N ARG A 113 -6.87 20.72 -1.52
CA ARG A 113 -6.04 19.65 -0.95
C ARG A 113 -6.26 18.30 -1.68
N PRO A 114 -5.23 17.45 -1.84
CA PRO A 114 -5.38 16.09 -2.36
C PRO A 114 -6.37 15.24 -1.55
N GLN A 115 -6.43 15.47 -0.23
CA GLN A 115 -7.36 14.77 0.65
C GLN A 115 -8.83 15.10 0.36
N SER A 116 -9.15 16.33 -0.05
CA SER A 116 -10.52 16.69 -0.46
C SER A 116 -10.88 16.02 -1.78
N PHE A 117 -9.98 16.03 -2.75
CA PHE A 117 -10.18 15.36 -4.03
C PHE A 117 -10.45 13.85 -3.85
N GLY A 118 -9.61 13.15 -3.09
CA GLY A 118 -9.79 11.73 -2.82
C GLY A 118 -11.09 11.40 -2.07
N LYS A 119 -11.56 12.30 -1.19
CA LYS A 119 -12.88 12.14 -0.54
C LYS A 119 -14.02 12.29 -1.54
N THR A 120 -13.92 13.25 -2.46
CA THR A 120 -14.93 13.43 -3.50
C THR A 120 -14.97 12.24 -4.42
N ILE A 121 -13.82 11.76 -4.92
CA ILE A 121 -13.75 10.52 -5.73
C ILE A 121 -14.45 9.37 -5.00
N ARG A 122 -14.15 9.13 -3.72
CA ARG A 122 -14.78 8.04 -2.96
C ARG A 122 -16.29 8.21 -2.82
N LYS A 123 -16.80 9.43 -2.67
CA LYS A 123 -18.24 9.70 -2.66
C LYS A 123 -18.86 9.39 -4.02
N SER A 124 -18.26 9.89 -5.09
CA SER A 124 -18.72 9.66 -6.47
C SER A 124 -18.70 8.17 -6.85
N LEU A 125 -17.66 7.43 -6.46
CA LEU A 125 -17.57 5.99 -6.71
C LEU A 125 -18.66 5.19 -5.97
N ARG A 126 -19.12 5.65 -4.81
CA ARG A 126 -20.20 5.00 -4.05
C ARG A 126 -21.58 5.20 -4.67
N SER A 127 -21.80 6.30 -5.39
CA SER A 127 -23.03 6.53 -6.13
C SER A 127 -23.09 5.76 -7.46
N LEU A 128 -21.96 5.20 -7.91
CA LEU A 128 -21.91 4.40 -9.13
C LEU A 128 -22.30 2.93 -8.85
N PRO A 129 -22.72 2.18 -9.89
CA PRO A 129 -22.97 0.74 -9.76
C PRO A 129 -21.77 -0.02 -9.19
N ALA A 130 -22.07 -1.12 -8.48
CA ALA A 130 -21.05 -2.01 -7.92
C ALA A 130 -20.24 -2.72 -9.01
N SER A 131 -20.89 -3.13 -10.10
CA SER A 131 -20.26 -3.82 -11.24
C SER A 131 -19.22 -2.93 -11.95
N PRO A 132 -17.98 -3.39 -12.15
CA PRO A 132 -16.91 -2.62 -12.81
C PRO A 132 -17.29 -2.17 -14.23
N ASN A 133 -17.89 -3.05 -15.03
CA ASN A 133 -18.26 -2.76 -16.42
C ASN A 133 -19.35 -1.69 -16.49
N LYS A 134 -20.37 -1.80 -15.63
CA LYS A 134 -21.43 -0.80 -15.53
C LYS A 134 -20.88 0.55 -15.05
N ARG A 135 -19.94 0.54 -14.10
CA ARG A 135 -19.26 1.75 -13.63
C ARG A 135 -18.51 2.45 -14.77
N ARG A 136 -17.74 1.70 -15.56
CA ARG A 136 -16.99 2.22 -16.70
C ARG A 136 -17.91 2.90 -17.72
N CYS A 137 -18.97 2.20 -18.15
CA CYS A 137 -19.95 2.75 -19.09
C CYS A 137 -20.60 4.06 -18.59
N VAL A 138 -20.97 4.13 -17.30
CA VAL A 138 -21.54 5.36 -16.71
C VAL A 138 -20.52 6.49 -16.69
N VAL A 139 -19.27 6.22 -16.31
CA VAL A 139 -18.20 7.23 -16.28
C VAL A 139 -17.87 7.73 -17.68
N GLU A 140 -17.78 6.85 -18.68
CA GLU A 140 -17.58 7.20 -20.08
C GLU A 140 -18.73 8.09 -20.60
N GLY A 141 -19.98 7.75 -20.29
CA GLY A 141 -21.14 8.57 -20.63
C GLY A 141 -21.13 9.94 -19.97
N LEU A 142 -20.73 10.03 -18.70
CA LEU A 142 -20.58 11.30 -17.99
C LEU A 142 -19.46 12.17 -18.58
N ALA A 143 -18.31 11.57 -18.92
CA ALA A 143 -17.19 12.27 -19.54
C ALA A 143 -17.61 12.88 -20.90
N LYS A 144 -18.30 12.09 -21.75
CA LYS A 144 -18.83 12.56 -23.04
C LYS A 144 -19.78 13.75 -22.87
N ARG A 145 -20.64 13.74 -21.86
CA ARG A 145 -21.57 14.87 -21.57
C ARG A 145 -20.85 16.14 -21.11
N ILE A 146 -19.68 16.01 -20.48
CA ILE A 146 -18.85 17.14 -20.05
C ILE A 146 -17.98 17.66 -21.21
N GLY A 147 -17.98 16.99 -22.36
CA GLY A 147 -17.15 17.35 -23.52
C GLY A 147 -15.73 16.80 -23.42
N LEU A 148 -15.48 15.83 -22.54
CA LEU A 148 -14.20 15.13 -22.48
C LEU A 148 -14.25 13.94 -23.45
N ALA A 149 -13.52 14.08 -24.57
CA ALA A 149 -13.20 12.94 -25.42
C ALA A 149 -12.23 12.03 -24.64
N LEU A 150 -12.69 10.83 -24.30
CA LEU A 150 -11.82 9.79 -23.78
C LEU A 150 -11.25 9.06 -24.99
N ASP A 151 -9.97 9.29 -25.29
CA ASP A 151 -9.29 8.52 -26.33
C ASP A 151 -9.34 7.04 -25.94
N GLU A 152 -9.76 6.19 -26.88
CA GLU A 152 -9.86 4.74 -26.65
C GLU A 152 -8.51 4.15 -26.21
N GLU A 153 -7.41 4.76 -26.64
CA GLU A 153 -6.04 4.43 -26.21
C GLU A 153 -5.81 4.67 -24.70
N MET A 154 -6.34 5.76 -24.13
CA MET A 154 -6.25 6.00 -22.68
C MET A 154 -7.11 5.02 -21.88
N CYS A 155 -8.26 4.62 -22.43
CA CYS A 155 -9.11 3.60 -21.82
C CYS A 155 -8.50 2.19 -21.89
N ALA A 156 -7.73 1.88 -22.94
CA ALA A 156 -6.94 0.66 -23.04
C ALA A 156 -5.76 0.66 -22.05
N ALA A 157 -5.14 1.82 -21.80
CA ALA A 157 -4.05 1.96 -20.84
C ALA A 157 -4.46 1.71 -19.37
N VAL A 158 -5.76 1.86 -19.04
CA VAL A 158 -6.31 1.66 -17.67
C VAL A 158 -7.17 0.39 -17.57
N GLY A 159 -7.20 -0.45 -18.63
CA GLY A 159 -7.73 -1.81 -18.58
C GLY A 159 -7.01 -2.68 -17.55
N PRO A 160 -7.55 -3.86 -17.19
CA PRO A 160 -6.89 -4.75 -16.25
C PRO A 160 -5.53 -5.16 -16.83
N CYS A 161 -4.47 -4.56 -16.29
CA CYS A 161 -3.07 -4.97 -16.48
C CYS A 161 -2.52 -4.91 -17.91
N GLY A 162 -2.17 -3.69 -18.36
CA GLY A 162 -1.06 -3.46 -19.29
C GLY A 162 -1.23 -4.05 -20.70
N ARG A 163 -0.30 -3.72 -21.58
CA ARG A 163 -0.12 -4.48 -22.82
C ARG A 163 0.07 -5.96 -22.44
N PRO A 164 -0.37 -6.93 -23.24
CA PRO A 164 -0.07 -8.33 -22.98
C PRO A 164 1.44 -8.44 -22.77
N ALA A 165 1.85 -8.99 -21.63
CA ALA A 165 3.27 -9.08 -21.26
C ALA A 165 4.07 -9.94 -22.25
N VAL A 166 3.36 -10.63 -23.14
CA VAL A 166 3.88 -11.59 -24.11
C VAL A 166 3.21 -11.27 -25.46
N SER A 167 3.94 -11.35 -26.56
CA SER A 167 3.35 -11.16 -27.90
C SER A 167 2.40 -12.29 -28.26
N ASP A 168 1.44 -12.00 -29.13
CA ASP A 168 0.45 -12.98 -29.59
C ASP A 168 1.13 -14.18 -30.28
N ASP A 169 2.26 -13.97 -30.94
CA ASP A 169 3.06 -15.03 -31.56
C ASP A 169 3.59 -16.03 -30.54
N VAL A 170 4.07 -15.55 -29.38
CA VAL A 170 4.53 -16.43 -28.29
C VAL A 170 3.34 -17.17 -27.67
N VAL A 171 2.18 -16.51 -27.54
CA VAL A 171 0.97 -17.17 -27.03
C VAL A 171 0.55 -18.30 -27.97
N ALA A 172 0.59 -18.07 -29.29
CA ALA A 172 0.32 -19.09 -30.29
C ALA A 172 1.32 -20.25 -30.21
N SER A 173 2.62 -19.97 -30.08
CA SER A 173 3.65 -21.02 -30.01
C SER A 173 3.52 -21.88 -28.75
N VAL A 174 3.29 -21.27 -27.59
CA VAL A 174 3.01 -21.96 -26.32
C VAL A 174 1.75 -22.82 -26.44
N THR A 175 0.69 -22.25 -27.01
CA THR A 175 -0.59 -22.95 -27.19
C THR A 175 -0.41 -24.18 -28.08
N GLN A 176 0.27 -24.03 -29.22
CA GLN A 176 0.55 -25.13 -30.14
C GLN A 176 1.40 -26.22 -29.49
N PHE A 177 2.42 -25.84 -28.69
CA PHE A 177 3.25 -26.79 -27.96
C PHE A 177 2.42 -27.66 -27.00
N PHE A 178 1.55 -27.04 -26.21
CA PHE A 178 0.73 -27.78 -25.23
C PHE A 178 -0.36 -28.65 -25.89
N TYR A 179 -0.75 -28.38 -27.13
CA TYR A 179 -1.68 -29.21 -27.90
C TYR A 179 -1.01 -30.38 -28.63
N ARG A 180 0.31 -30.52 -28.55
CA ARG A 180 0.99 -31.66 -29.17
C ARG A 180 0.58 -32.98 -28.47
N PRO A 181 0.41 -34.08 -29.23
CA PRO A 181 -0.06 -35.36 -28.71
C PRO A 181 0.92 -36.05 -27.74
N ASP A 182 2.19 -35.65 -27.76
CA ASP A 182 3.22 -36.10 -26.82
C ASP A 182 3.19 -35.36 -25.47
N ILE A 183 2.59 -34.16 -25.44
CA ILE A 183 2.51 -33.32 -24.23
C ILE A 183 1.13 -33.44 -23.57
N SER A 184 0.07 -33.45 -24.37
CA SER A 184 -1.30 -33.62 -23.88
C SER A 184 -2.04 -34.69 -24.68
N TYR A 185 -2.96 -35.37 -24.00
CA TYR A 185 -3.86 -36.31 -24.64
C TYR A 185 -5.32 -35.89 -24.43
N THR A 186 -6.17 -36.35 -25.35
CA THR A 186 -7.62 -36.15 -25.26
C THR A 186 -8.27 -37.48 -24.90
N MET A 187 -9.21 -37.46 -23.95
CA MET A 187 -10.08 -38.60 -23.72
C MET A 187 -11.27 -38.55 -24.70
N PRO A 188 -11.71 -39.68 -25.25
CA PRO A 188 -12.81 -39.72 -26.21
C PRO A 188 -14.21 -39.60 -25.56
N GLY A 189 -14.32 -39.16 -24.30
CA GLY A 189 -15.57 -39.16 -23.55
C GLY A 189 -16.48 -37.96 -23.84
N MET A 190 -17.80 -38.17 -23.87
CA MET A 190 -18.79 -37.08 -24.01
C MET A 190 -18.75 -36.06 -22.86
N LYS A 191 -18.21 -36.44 -21.69
CA LYS A 191 -18.05 -35.54 -20.51
C LYS A 191 -16.79 -34.66 -20.60
N ASP A 192 -15.99 -34.84 -21.64
CA ASP A 192 -14.72 -34.15 -21.83
C ASP A 192 -14.87 -32.92 -22.75
N GLU A 193 -16.11 -32.60 -23.15
CA GLU A 193 -16.46 -31.36 -23.84
C GLU A 193 -16.99 -30.32 -22.84
N MET A 194 -16.51 -29.09 -22.94
CA MET A 194 -17.00 -27.92 -22.21
C MET A 194 -17.54 -26.89 -23.20
N THR A 195 -18.52 -26.10 -22.77
CA THR A 195 -19.05 -25.02 -23.58
C THR A 195 -18.62 -23.69 -22.99
N VAL A 196 -17.95 -22.86 -23.80
CA VAL A 196 -17.54 -21.51 -23.44
C VAL A 196 -18.31 -20.50 -24.30
N TRP A 197 -18.62 -19.35 -23.70
CA TRP A 197 -19.17 -18.21 -24.42
C TRP A 197 -18.04 -17.24 -24.71
N GLU A 198 -17.66 -17.10 -25.97
CA GLU A 198 -16.59 -16.23 -26.42
C GLU A 198 -17.14 -15.30 -27.49
N GLN A 199 -16.99 -13.99 -27.29
CA GLN A 199 -17.51 -12.94 -28.19
C GLN A 199 -19.02 -13.07 -28.52
N GLY A 200 -19.81 -13.63 -27.59
CA GLY A 200 -21.25 -13.84 -27.79
C GLY A 200 -21.61 -15.07 -28.61
N GLN A 201 -20.63 -15.84 -29.08
CA GLN A 201 -20.83 -17.14 -29.71
C GLN A 201 -20.56 -18.27 -28.72
N LYS A 202 -21.32 -19.36 -28.88
CA LYS A 202 -21.23 -20.56 -28.04
C LYS A 202 -20.27 -21.55 -28.71
N THR A 203 -19.06 -21.68 -28.18
CA THR A 203 -18.03 -22.60 -28.69
C THR A 203 -17.90 -23.83 -27.79
N LYS A 204 -17.77 -25.01 -28.40
CA LYS A 204 -17.47 -26.25 -27.69
C LYS A 204 -15.96 -26.47 -27.70
N LEU A 205 -15.36 -26.60 -26.53
CA LEU A 205 -13.95 -26.92 -26.33
C LEU A 205 -13.80 -28.31 -25.72
N ARG A 206 -12.70 -28.98 -25.99
CA ARG A 206 -12.35 -30.27 -25.37
C ARG A 206 -11.38 -30.07 -24.21
N LYS A 207 -11.48 -30.90 -23.19
CA LYS A 207 -10.51 -30.97 -22.10
C LYS A 207 -9.27 -31.71 -22.59
N TYR A 208 -8.12 -31.10 -22.38
CA TYR A 208 -6.82 -31.71 -22.63
C TYR A 208 -6.16 -31.99 -21.29
N TYR A 209 -5.60 -33.20 -21.17
CA TYR A 209 -4.90 -33.65 -19.97
C TYR A 209 -3.42 -33.70 -20.28
N LEU A 210 -2.60 -33.06 -19.45
CA LEU A 210 -1.16 -33.11 -19.59
C LEU A 210 -0.66 -34.51 -19.21
N VAL A 211 0.20 -35.06 -20.06
CA VAL A 211 0.90 -36.33 -19.81
C VAL A 211 2.06 -36.11 -18.83
N LEU A 212 2.69 -34.94 -18.91
CA LEU A 212 3.82 -34.53 -18.07
C LEU A 212 3.39 -33.56 -16.97
N PHE A 213 4.20 -33.44 -15.91
CA PHE A 213 4.00 -32.34 -14.97
C PHE A 213 4.26 -31.00 -15.65
N LEU A 214 3.56 -29.95 -15.21
CA LEU A 214 3.65 -28.63 -15.84
C LEU A 214 5.08 -28.07 -15.87
N ARG A 215 5.90 -28.39 -14.85
CA ARG A 215 7.33 -28.00 -14.81
C ARG A 215 8.18 -28.77 -15.82
N GLU A 216 7.89 -30.04 -16.05
CA GLU A 216 8.60 -30.86 -17.03
C GLU A 216 8.24 -30.43 -18.44
N ALA A 217 6.95 -30.21 -18.71
CA ALA A 217 6.49 -29.68 -20.00
C ALA A 217 7.11 -28.30 -20.29
N TYR A 218 7.28 -27.44 -19.29
CA TYR A 218 7.97 -26.16 -19.44
C TYR A 218 9.46 -26.32 -19.75
N GLN A 219 10.14 -27.29 -19.14
CA GLN A 219 11.54 -27.58 -19.45
C GLN A 219 11.70 -28.08 -20.89
N VAL A 220 10.83 -28.99 -21.33
CA VAL A 220 10.78 -29.48 -22.71
C VAL A 220 10.50 -28.34 -23.69
N TYR A 221 9.59 -27.42 -23.33
CA TYR A 221 9.32 -26.22 -24.11
C TYR A 221 10.58 -25.37 -24.29
N ILE A 222 11.27 -25.04 -23.19
CA ILE A 222 12.52 -24.28 -23.27
C ILE A 222 13.55 -24.99 -24.14
N GLU A 223 13.73 -26.30 -24.01
CA GLU A 223 14.69 -27.06 -24.82
C GLU A 223 14.33 -27.07 -26.30
N SER A 224 13.05 -27.21 -26.64
CA SER A 224 12.58 -27.22 -28.03
C SER A 224 12.62 -25.84 -28.71
N PHE A 225 12.55 -24.76 -27.94
CA PHE A 225 12.54 -23.38 -28.43
C PHE A 225 13.73 -22.56 -27.91
N ALA A 226 14.82 -23.21 -27.48
CA ALA A 226 16.00 -22.58 -26.86
C ALA A 226 16.74 -21.60 -27.78
N GLY A 227 16.43 -21.60 -29.08
CA GLY A 227 17.02 -20.72 -30.10
C GLY A 227 16.15 -19.51 -30.49
N ASP A 228 14.88 -19.50 -30.10
CA ASP A 228 13.94 -18.42 -30.46
C ASP A 228 13.84 -17.39 -29.32
N GLU A 229 13.60 -16.11 -29.62
CA GLU A 229 13.48 -15.03 -28.61
C GLU A 229 12.24 -15.15 -27.68
N HIS A 230 11.62 -16.33 -27.57
CA HIS A 230 10.45 -16.61 -26.73
C HIS A 230 10.83 -16.63 -25.24
N HIS A 231 10.91 -15.45 -24.62
CA HIS A 231 11.20 -15.30 -23.19
C HIS A 231 9.97 -15.54 -22.31
N VAL A 232 9.56 -16.80 -22.16
CA VAL A 232 8.48 -17.19 -21.24
C VAL A 232 9.07 -17.60 -19.90
N LYS A 233 8.74 -16.87 -18.82
CA LYS A 233 9.17 -17.20 -17.45
C LYS A 233 8.09 -17.95 -16.69
N PHE A 234 8.47 -19.05 -16.04
CA PHE A 234 7.60 -19.73 -15.09
C PHE A 234 7.49 -18.90 -13.79
N SER A 235 6.47 -18.08 -13.67
CA SER A 235 6.19 -17.35 -12.42
C SER A 235 5.65 -18.30 -11.35
N LYS A 236 5.95 -18.01 -10.07
CA LYS A 236 5.31 -18.69 -8.94
C LYS A 236 3.80 -18.48 -9.01
N PHE A 237 3.07 -19.56 -9.33
CA PHE A 237 1.81 -19.84 -8.67
C PHE A 237 2.10 -20.44 -7.30
#